data_AF-A0A835SJG2-F1
#
_entry.id   AF-A0A835SJG2-F1
#
_cell.length_a   1.000
_cell.length_b   1.000
_cell.length_c   1.000
_cell.angle_alpha   90.00
_cell.angle_beta   90.00
_cell.angle_gamma   90.00
#
_symmetry.space_group_name_H-M   'P 1'
#
loop_
_entity.id
_entity.type
_entity.pdbx_description
1 polymer ?
#
loop_
_entity_poly.entity_id
_entity_poly.type
_entity_poly.pdbx_seq_one_letter_code
_entity_poly.pdbx_strand_id
1 'polypeptide(L)'
;MGITATAGAKAFSHTFSLALTATILTNLAQYTAWKGMAHGGSHWHRYGPAYLLVIATPLLLADLTRHSLQDAGVWTGPSSRMYRDDCSPVTGLHGFYCLSLTGWVFSIFCTYTGFFLMVFAVFWSSKIMHKLRHAWHHIHIARR
;
A
#
# COMPACT_ATOMS: atom_id res chain seq x y z
N MET A 1 25.77 -23.13 -7.71
CA MET A 1 25.38 -22.67 -6.34
C MET A 1 24.84 -21.22 -6.28
N GLY A 2 24.96 -20.39 -7.33
CA GLY A 2 24.43 -19.01 -7.30
C GLY A 2 22.91 -18.85 -7.54
N ILE A 3 22.28 -19.79 -8.27
CA ILE A 3 20.84 -19.78 -8.58
C ILE A 3 19.94 -20.11 -7.38
N THR A 4 20.41 -20.93 -6.44
CA THR A 4 19.66 -21.27 -5.22
C THR A 4 19.76 -20.18 -4.16
N ALA A 5 20.94 -19.55 -4.01
CA ALA A 5 21.13 -18.42 -3.12
C ALA A 5 20.26 -17.22 -3.51
N THR A 6 20.14 -16.94 -4.80
CA THR A 6 19.31 -15.84 -5.33
C THR A 6 17.81 -16.11 -5.23
N ALA A 7 17.36 -17.35 -5.44
CA ALA A 7 15.97 -17.75 -5.23
C ALA A 7 15.54 -17.68 -3.76
N GLY A 8 16.39 -18.18 -2.84
CA GLY A 8 16.15 -18.09 -1.41
C GLY A 8 16.14 -16.66 -0.88
N ALA A 9 17.05 -15.81 -1.37
CA ALA A 9 17.09 -14.39 -1.02
C ALA A 9 15.83 -13.63 -1.48
N LYS A 10 15.30 -13.96 -2.66
CA LYS A 10 14.04 -13.41 -3.18
C LYS A 10 12.84 -13.83 -2.31
N ALA A 11 12.74 -15.12 -2.00
CA ALA A 11 11.66 -15.64 -1.15
C ALA A 11 11.67 -15.00 0.24
N PHE A 12 12.87 -14.84 0.81
CA PHE A 12 13.06 -14.16 2.08
C PHE A 12 12.66 -12.68 2.01
N SER A 13 13.09 -11.95 0.98
CA SER A 13 12.78 -10.51 0.88
C SER A 13 11.28 -10.25 0.78
N HIS A 14 10.55 -11.02 -0.03
CA HIS A 14 9.09 -10.87 -0.15
C HIS A 14 8.37 -11.18 1.17
N THR A 15 8.75 -12.26 1.85
CA THR A 15 8.13 -12.65 3.13
C THR A 15 8.45 -11.67 4.24
N PHE A 16 9.69 -11.17 4.29
CA PHE A 16 10.10 -10.14 5.23
C PHE A 16 9.36 -8.82 4.97
N SER A 17 9.25 -8.39 3.71
CA SER A 17 8.47 -7.20 3.32
C SER A 17 7.00 -7.33 3.67
N LEU A 18 6.40 -8.52 3.53
CA LEU A 18 5.03 -8.79 3.96
C LEU A 18 4.87 -8.58 5.47
N ALA A 19 5.74 -9.20 6.28
CA ALA A 19 5.68 -9.10 7.73
C ALA A 19 5.90 -7.67 8.24
N LEU A 20 6.89 -6.97 7.69
CA LEU A 20 7.21 -5.59 8.04
C LEU A 20 6.04 -4.66 7.69
N THR A 21 5.51 -4.78 6.47
CA THR A 21 4.42 -3.93 5.99
C THR A 21 3.13 -4.17 6.78
N ALA A 22 2.82 -5.43 7.08
CA ALA A 22 1.68 -5.78 7.92
C ALA A 22 1.80 -5.12 9.30
N THR A 23 2.96 -5.28 9.94
CA THR A 23 3.24 -4.70 11.27
C THR A 23 3.12 -3.18 11.27
N ILE A 24 3.68 -2.50 10.27
CA ILE A 24 3.62 -1.04 10.17
C ILE A 24 2.18 -0.57 9.97
N LEU A 25 1.44 -1.17 9.04
CA LEU A 25 0.07 -0.73 8.71
C LEU A 25 -0.92 -1.00 9.85
N THR A 26 -0.80 -2.15 10.54
CA THR A 26 -1.64 -2.44 11.71
C THR A 26 -1.33 -1.50 12.88
N ASN A 27 -0.05 -1.24 13.16
CA ASN A 27 0.34 -0.28 14.21
C ASN A 27 -0.11 1.14 13.86
N LEU A 28 -0.04 1.54 12.59
CA LEU A 28 -0.52 2.83 12.12
C LEU A 28 -2.05 2.95 12.28
N ALA A 29 -2.80 1.89 11.96
CA ALA A 29 -4.24 1.85 12.19
C ALA A 29 -4.58 1.99 13.70
N GLN A 30 -3.87 1.27 14.57
CA GLN A 30 -4.02 1.39 16.03
C GLN A 30 -3.69 2.80 16.52
N TYR A 31 -2.57 3.37 16.08
CA TYR A 31 -2.14 4.70 16.45
C TYR A 31 -3.14 5.77 16.00
N THR A 32 -3.67 5.68 14.78
CA THR A 32 -4.67 6.64 14.30
C THR A 32 -6.01 6.52 15.04
N ALA A 33 -6.43 5.32 15.43
CA ALA A 33 -7.59 5.12 16.28
C ALA A 33 -7.39 5.72 17.68
N TRP A 34 -6.23 5.45 18.32
CA TRP A 34 -5.87 6.00 19.62
C TRP A 34 -5.79 7.53 19.59
N LYS A 35 -5.09 8.10 18.61
CA LYS A 35 -4.99 9.54 18.42
C LYS A 35 -6.35 10.17 18.16
N GLY A 36 -7.21 9.49 17.40
CA GLY A 36 -8.60 9.87 17.20
C GLY A 36 -9.32 10.09 18.52
N MET A 37 -8.99 9.35 19.58
CA MET A 37 -9.67 9.51 20.88
C MET A 37 -9.58 10.91 21.49
N ALA A 38 -8.50 11.64 21.20
CA ALA A 38 -8.29 13.00 21.64
C ALA A 38 -9.05 14.04 20.80
N HIS A 39 -9.60 13.65 19.65
CA HIS A 39 -10.40 14.52 18.81
C HIS A 39 -11.88 14.51 19.24
N GLY A 40 -12.44 15.70 19.46
CA GLY A 40 -13.88 15.90 19.54
C GLY A 40 -14.55 15.86 18.16
N GLY A 41 -15.87 15.68 18.14
CA GLY A 41 -16.67 15.64 16.91
C GLY A 41 -17.38 14.30 16.69
N SER A 42 -17.85 14.09 15.46
CA SER A 42 -18.58 12.87 15.09
C SER A 42 -17.67 11.63 15.02
N HIS A 43 -18.27 10.44 15.19
CA HIS A 43 -17.57 9.16 15.12
C HIS A 43 -16.73 9.01 13.82
N TRP A 44 -17.29 9.42 12.68
CA TRP A 44 -16.61 9.38 11.38
C TRP A 44 -15.43 10.35 11.28
N HIS A 45 -15.52 11.53 11.90
CA HIS A 45 -14.38 12.45 11.94
C HIS A 45 -13.26 11.92 12.85
N ARG A 46 -13.64 11.16 13.88
CA ARG A 46 -12.76 10.61 14.91
C ARG A 46 -12.02 9.34 14.45
N TYR A 47 -12.75 8.36 13.93
CA TYR A 47 -12.24 7.03 13.59
C TYR A 47 -12.20 6.74 12.09
N GLY A 48 -12.75 7.64 11.25
CA GLY A 48 -12.71 7.51 9.78
C GLY A 48 -11.32 7.19 9.24
N PRO A 49 -10.25 7.90 9.65
CA PRO A 49 -8.88 7.58 9.24
C PRO A 49 -8.44 6.15 9.59
N ALA A 50 -8.82 5.65 10.77
CA ALA A 50 -8.46 4.31 11.20
C ALA A 50 -9.18 3.24 10.38
N TYR A 51 -10.47 3.42 10.08
CA TYR A 51 -11.21 2.49 9.21
C TYR A 51 -10.63 2.43 7.80
N LEU A 52 -10.24 3.58 7.24
CA LEU A 52 -9.60 3.62 5.94
C LEU A 52 -8.25 2.87 5.94
N LEU A 53 -7.46 2.98 7.00
CA LEU A 53 -6.22 2.21 7.14
C LEU A 53 -6.47 0.72 7.32
N VAL A 54 -7.50 0.32 8.07
CA VAL A 54 -7.90 -1.09 8.22
C VAL A 54 -8.31 -1.69 6.87
N ILE A 55 -8.98 -0.92 6.01
CA ILE A 55 -9.34 -1.36 4.64
C ILE A 55 -8.12 -1.34 3.71
N ALA A 56 -7.26 -0.32 3.81
CA ALA A 56 -6.04 -0.22 3.01
C ALA A 56 -5.04 -1.34 3.30
N THR A 57 -5.00 -1.84 4.54
CA THR A 57 -4.07 -2.89 4.99
C THR A 57 -4.18 -4.18 4.16
N PRO A 58 -5.33 -4.88 4.08
CA PRO A 58 -5.45 -6.08 3.26
C PRO A 58 -5.25 -5.81 1.76
N LEU A 59 -5.63 -4.63 1.27
CA LEU A 59 -5.40 -4.22 -0.12
C LEU A 59 -3.90 -4.16 -0.45
N LEU A 60 -3.10 -3.55 0.43
CA LEU A 60 -1.64 -3.47 0.27
C LEU A 60 -0.94 -4.81 0.50
N LEU A 61 -1.44 -5.62 1.44
CA LEU A 61 -0.88 -6.94 1.71
C LEU A 61 -1.22 -7.97 0.63
N ALA A 62 -2.26 -7.76 -0.17
CA ALA A 62 -2.71 -8.72 -1.19
C ALA A 62 -1.60 -9.07 -2.19
N ASP A 63 -0.88 -8.09 -2.73
CA ASP A 63 0.18 -8.33 -3.71
C ASP A 63 1.43 -8.96 -3.07
N LEU A 64 1.82 -8.51 -1.88
CA LEU A 64 2.90 -9.13 -1.10
C LEU A 64 2.58 -10.59 -0.76
N THR A 65 1.33 -10.88 -0.41
CA THR A 65 0.87 -12.24 -0.12
C THR A 65 0.94 -13.12 -1.37
N ARG A 66 0.54 -12.60 -2.54
CA ARG A 66 0.69 -13.30 -3.82
C ARG A 66 2.15 -13.67 -4.09
N HIS A 67 3.08 -12.73 -3.88
CA HIS A 67 4.51 -12.97 -4.05
C HIS A 67 5.05 -14.03 -3.08
N SER A 68 4.71 -13.95 -1.79
CA SER A 68 5.09 -14.96 -0.80
C SER A 68 4.50 -16.34 -1.13
N LEU A 69 3.25 -16.42 -1.61
CA LEU A 69 2.62 -17.69 -2.01
C LEU A 69 3.26 -18.29 -3.28
N GLN A 70 3.74 -17.46 -4.20
CA GLN A 70 4.51 -17.93 -5.36
C GLN A 70 5.85 -18.53 -4.94
N ASP A 71 6.56 -17.84 -4.04
CA ASP A 71 7.88 -18.28 -3.58
C ASP A 71 7.79 -19.54 -2.69
N ALA A 72 6.69 -19.73 -1.96
CA ALA A 72 6.40 -20.93 -1.18
C ALA A 72 5.93 -22.13 -2.03
N GLY A 73 5.76 -21.97 -3.35
CA GLY A 73 5.28 -23.03 -4.24
C GLY A 73 3.76 -23.27 -4.22
N VAL A 74 3.04 -22.66 -3.28
CA VAL A 74 1.59 -22.88 -3.04
C VAL A 74 0.74 -22.31 -4.19
N TRP A 75 1.14 -21.18 -4.77
CA TRP A 75 0.41 -20.55 -5.88
C TRP A 75 1.29 -20.40 -7.12
N THR A 76 1.70 -21.53 -7.68
CA THR A 76 2.55 -21.61 -8.87
C THR A 76 1.73 -22.00 -10.10
N GLY A 77 1.21 -21.00 -10.83
CA GLY A 77 0.41 -21.23 -12.04
C GLY A 77 0.31 -19.99 -12.92
N PRO A 78 -0.21 -20.12 -14.15
CA PRO A 78 -0.41 -18.98 -15.04
C PRO A 78 -1.32 -17.90 -14.41
N SER A 79 -2.22 -18.31 -13.51
CA SER A 79 -3.08 -17.41 -12.73
C SER A 79 -2.35 -16.52 -11.73
N SER A 80 -1.12 -16.85 -11.31
CA SER A 80 -0.37 -16.00 -10.38
C SER A 80 0.63 -15.08 -11.07
N ARG A 81 0.92 -15.32 -12.37
CA ARG A 81 1.85 -14.52 -13.17
C ARG A 81 1.27 -13.13 -13.43
N MET A 82 2.06 -12.10 -13.14
CA MET A 82 1.65 -10.70 -13.32
C MET A 82 1.70 -10.25 -14.79
N TYR A 83 2.61 -10.83 -15.58
CA TYR A 83 2.77 -10.56 -17.00
C TYR A 83 2.46 -11.81 -17.82
N ARG A 84 1.98 -11.62 -19.04
CA ARG A 84 1.83 -12.69 -20.03
C ARG A 84 3.19 -13.18 -20.52
N ASP A 85 3.34 -14.48 -20.73
CA ASP A 85 4.61 -15.10 -21.12
C ASP A 85 5.05 -14.74 -22.56
N ASP A 86 4.09 -14.49 -23.46
CA ASP A 86 4.36 -14.12 -24.86
C ASP A 86 4.83 -12.67 -25.03
N CYS A 87 4.90 -11.91 -23.94
CA CYS A 87 5.24 -10.50 -23.90
C CYS A 87 6.65 -10.30 -23.32
N SER A 88 7.69 -10.56 -24.11
CA SER A 88 9.05 -10.19 -23.74
C SER A 88 9.77 -9.57 -24.94
N PRO A 89 10.44 -8.40 -24.81
CA PRO A 89 10.75 -7.68 -23.57
C PRO A 89 9.68 -6.67 -23.13
N VAL A 90 9.47 -6.56 -21.82
CA VAL A 90 8.55 -5.59 -21.20
C VAL A 90 9.25 -4.25 -21.03
N THR A 91 9.20 -3.37 -22.03
CA THR A 91 9.83 -2.03 -21.99
C THR A 91 8.82 -0.90 -22.18
N GLY A 92 9.00 0.19 -21.43
CA GLY A 92 8.16 1.40 -21.54
C GLY A 92 6.67 1.15 -21.29
N LEU A 93 5.81 1.79 -22.08
CA LEU A 93 4.35 1.64 -21.99
C LEU A 93 3.84 0.23 -22.32
N HIS A 94 4.67 -0.61 -22.96
CA HIS A 94 4.31 -1.98 -23.35
C HIS A 94 4.02 -2.87 -22.13
N GLY A 95 4.55 -2.51 -20.94
CA GLY A 95 4.25 -3.20 -19.69
C GLY A 95 2.80 -3.11 -19.22
N PHE A 96 2.08 -2.04 -19.56
CA PHE A 96 0.66 -1.91 -19.21
C PHE A 96 -0.23 -2.82 -20.07
N TYR A 97 0.11 -3.01 -21.35
CA TYR A 97 -0.66 -3.86 -22.26
C TYR A 97 -0.42 -5.35 -22.05
N CYS A 98 0.77 -5.72 -21.55
CA CYS A 98 1.16 -7.09 -21.27
C CYS A 98 0.77 -7.57 -19.86
N LEU A 99 0.06 -6.75 -19.10
CA LEU A 99 -0.37 -7.06 -17.74
C LEU A 99 -1.49 -8.11 -17.78
N SER A 100 -1.33 -9.19 -17.02
CA SER A 100 -2.36 -10.21 -16.89
C SER A 100 -3.55 -9.68 -16.07
N LEU A 101 -4.67 -10.41 -16.08
CA LEU A 101 -5.81 -10.09 -15.21
C LEU A 101 -5.38 -9.98 -13.74
N THR A 102 -4.51 -10.87 -13.29
CA THR A 102 -3.95 -10.86 -11.94
C THR A 102 -3.13 -9.61 -11.66
N GLY A 103 -2.32 -9.15 -12.62
CA GLY A 103 -1.58 -7.89 -12.47
C GLY A 103 -2.51 -6.67 -12.37
N TRP A 104 -3.59 -6.62 -13.15
CA TRP A 104 -4.59 -5.56 -13.04
C TRP A 104 -5.30 -5.57 -11.68
N VAL A 105 -5.70 -6.73 -11.18
CA VAL A 105 -6.41 -6.84 -9.90
C VAL A 105 -5.49 -6.55 -8.72
N PHE A 106 -4.35 -7.23 -8.62
CA PHE A 106 -3.48 -7.11 -7.45
C PHE A 106 -2.66 -5.82 -7.48
N SER A 107 -2.05 -5.46 -8.60
CA SER A 107 -1.20 -4.28 -8.67
C SER A 107 -2.02 -3.00 -8.84
N ILE A 108 -2.83 -2.91 -9.91
CA ILE A 108 -3.54 -1.67 -10.23
C ILE A 108 -4.67 -1.40 -9.23
N PHE A 109 -5.55 -2.37 -9.02
CA PHE A 109 -6.69 -2.17 -8.15
C PHE A 109 -6.30 -2.23 -6.67
N CYS A 110 -5.75 -3.34 -6.18
CA CYS A 110 -5.47 -3.50 -4.75
C CYS A 110 -4.35 -2.57 -4.27
N THR A 111 -3.17 -2.60 -4.90
CA THR A 111 -2.01 -1.86 -4.39
C THR A 111 -2.18 -0.34 -4.52
N TYR A 112 -2.53 0.19 -5.69
CA TYR A 112 -2.67 1.65 -5.84
C TYR A 112 -3.88 2.20 -5.08
N THR A 113 -5.01 1.51 -5.04
CA THR A 113 -6.15 1.93 -4.20
C THR A 113 -5.76 1.88 -2.73
N GLY A 114 -5.06 0.83 -2.30
CA GLY A 114 -4.54 0.72 -0.93
C GLY A 114 -3.61 1.88 -0.57
N PHE A 115 -2.66 2.24 -1.44
CA PHE A 115 -1.79 3.39 -1.23
C PHE A 115 -2.57 4.71 -1.18
N PHE A 116 -3.52 4.90 -2.08
CA PHE A 116 -4.37 6.09 -2.10
C PHE A 116 -5.15 6.24 -0.80
N LEU A 117 -5.79 5.17 -0.34
CA LEU A 117 -6.54 5.14 0.93
C LEU A 117 -5.63 5.40 2.13
N MET A 118 -4.44 4.79 2.16
CA MET A 118 -3.45 5.01 3.22
C MET A 118 -3.01 6.47 3.29
N VAL A 119 -2.62 7.07 2.16
CA VAL A 119 -2.18 8.48 2.08
C VAL A 119 -3.30 9.40 2.51
N PHE A 120 -4.51 9.18 1.98
CA PHE A 120 -5.68 9.97 2.33
C PHE A 120 -6.02 9.87 3.83
N ALA A 121 -5.95 8.68 4.40
CA ALA A 121 -6.17 8.45 5.83
C ALA A 121 -5.14 9.17 6.71
N VAL A 122 -3.85 9.14 6.34
CA VAL A 122 -2.79 9.83 7.08
C VAL A 122 -2.96 11.36 7.01
N PHE A 123 -3.31 11.89 5.84
CA PHE A 123 -3.58 13.33 5.65
C PHE A 123 -4.81 13.79 6.44
N TRP A 124 -5.85 12.97 6.47
CA TRP A 124 -7.01 13.22 7.32
C TRP A 124 -6.61 13.20 8.80
N SER A 125 -5.95 12.14 9.28
CA SER A 125 -5.53 11.98 10.68
C SER A 125 -4.62 13.11 11.20
N SER A 126 -3.82 13.71 10.31
CA SER A 126 -2.92 14.82 10.64
C SER A 126 -3.57 16.21 10.56
N LYS A 127 -4.82 16.30 10.10
CA LYS A 127 -5.50 17.57 9.77
C LYS A 127 -4.63 18.46 8.89
N ILE A 128 -3.93 17.87 7.93
CA ILE A 128 -2.86 18.55 7.17
C ILE A 128 -3.38 19.79 6.43
N MET A 129 -4.60 19.74 5.89
CA MET A 129 -5.25 20.85 5.21
C MET A 129 -5.45 22.07 6.12
N HIS A 130 -5.82 21.84 7.39
CA HIS A 130 -5.97 22.92 8.36
C HIS A 130 -4.62 23.56 8.68
N LYS A 131 -3.58 22.73 8.87
CA LYS A 131 -2.21 23.21 9.14
C LYS A 131 -1.64 23.99 7.95
N LEU A 132 -1.84 23.51 6.73
CA LEU A 132 -1.41 24.18 5.51
C LEU A 132 -2.11 25.52 5.34
N ARG A 133 -3.43 25.59 5.56
CA ARG A 133 -4.18 26.85 5.48
C ARG A 133 -3.69 27.85 6.53
N HIS A 134 -3.44 27.40 7.75
CA HIS A 134 -2.91 28.25 8.81
C HIS A 134 -1.50 28.78 8.47
N ALA A 135 -0.59 27.89 8.04
CA ALA A 135 0.76 28.30 7.63
C ALA A 135 0.75 29.26 6.44
N TRP A 136 -0.10 29.01 5.44
CA TRP A 136 -0.29 29.88 4.28
C TRP A 136 -0.75 31.29 4.68
N HIS A 137 -1.69 31.38 5.63
CA HIS A 137 -2.16 32.66 6.15
C HIS A 137 -1.05 33.44 6.85
N HIS A 138 -0.20 32.78 7.65
CA HIS A 138 0.96 33.42 8.29
C HIS A 138 1.98 33.95 7.28
N ILE A 139 2.27 33.18 6.23
CA ILE A 139 3.19 33.61 5.17
C ILE A 139 2.61 34.83 4.42
N HIS A 140 1.33 34.82 4.11
CA HIS A 140 0.69 35.94 3.41
C HIS A 140 0.67 37.23 4.23
N ILE A 141 0.55 37.14 5.56
CA ILE A 141 0.61 38.30 6.45
C ILE A 141 2.05 38.80 6.57
N ALA A 142 3.04 37.91 6.75
CA ALA A 142 4.45 38.30 6.88
C ALA A 142 5.05 38.92 5.61
N ARG A 143 4.37 38.77 4.47
CA ARG A 143 4.79 39.32 3.17
C ARG A 143 4.16 40.68 2.85
N ARG A 144 3.24 41.18 3.68
CA ARG A 144 2.69 42.54 3.62
C ARG A 144 3.38 43.42 4.66
#